data_AF-A0A3D4DJL2-F1
#
_entry.id   AF-A0A3D4DJL2-F1
#
_cell.length_a   1.000
_cell.length_b   1.000
_cell.length_c   1.000
_cell.angle_alpha   90.00
_cell.angle_beta   90.00
_cell.angle_gamma   90.00
#
_symmetry.space_group_name_H-M   'P 1'
#
loop_
_entity.id
_entity.type
_entity.pdbx_description
1 polymer ?
#
loop_
_entity_poly.entity_id
_entity_poly.type
_entity_poly.pdbx_seq_one_letter_code
_entity_poly.pdbx_strand_id
1 'polypeptide(L)'
;MNYFRQDSIISTNVNYSYNVFIKDLHKLTSLYPFISVGSIGKSIMGKDIPFIKIGNGSNEVFYSASYHANEWITSIVLMKFLADYCYCYSNNLTIFGYPARWLFNVSTIYLVPMVNPDGVDLVTGTLPTSSPSYTQASKIAYGFATIPFPNGWKANIRGVDLNLQFPAGWQQARATKYSQGFTRSSSS
;
A
#
# COMPACT_ATOMS: atom_id res chain seq x y z
N MET A 1 12.55 20.63 -13.77
CA MET A 1 11.24 20.95 -13.17
C MET A 1 11.02 20.02 -11.98
N ASN A 2 10.74 20.56 -10.79
CA ASN A 2 10.29 19.74 -9.66
C ASN A 2 8.79 19.50 -9.84
N TYR A 3 8.42 18.26 -10.17
CA TYR A 3 7.01 17.88 -10.38
C TYR A 3 6.27 17.64 -9.06
N PHE A 4 6.99 17.52 -7.95
CA PHE A 4 6.41 17.25 -6.64
C PHE A 4 6.54 18.45 -5.72
N ARG A 5 5.45 18.77 -5.03
CA ARG A 5 5.41 19.87 -4.05
C ARG A 5 6.26 19.52 -2.83
N GLN A 6 7.13 20.44 -2.39
CA GLN A 6 7.94 20.28 -1.18
C GLN A 6 7.09 20.40 0.10
N ASP A 7 6.07 21.26 0.11
CA ASP A 7 5.14 21.45 1.24
C ASP A 7 3.90 20.55 1.17
N SER A 8 4.11 19.27 0.86
CA SER A 8 3.01 18.29 0.88
C SER A 8 2.54 18.01 2.30
N ILE A 9 1.23 17.84 2.46
CA ILE A 9 0.65 17.41 3.74
C ILE A 9 1.01 15.96 4.11
N ILE A 10 1.49 15.18 3.12
CA ILE A 10 2.05 13.84 3.29
C ILE A 10 3.55 13.96 3.53
N SER A 11 3.97 13.58 4.73
CA SER A 11 5.39 13.49 5.13
C SER A 11 6.01 12.21 4.55
N THR A 12 7.16 12.36 3.89
CA THR A 12 7.87 11.25 3.21
C THR A 12 9.06 10.71 4.01
N ASN A 13 9.36 11.30 5.16
CA ASN A 13 10.52 10.99 6.01
C ASN A 13 10.13 10.30 7.32
N VAL A 14 9.03 9.54 7.32
CA VAL A 14 8.50 8.81 8.48
C VAL A 14 8.30 7.34 8.14
N ASN A 15 8.41 6.47 9.15
CA ASN A 15 7.99 5.08 9.03
C ASN A 15 6.46 5.02 8.81
N TYR A 16 6.04 4.69 7.60
CA TYR A 16 4.64 4.83 7.17
C TYR A 16 3.81 3.61 7.56
N SER A 17 3.54 3.49 8.86
CA SER A 17 2.67 2.45 9.40
C SER A 17 1.21 2.68 8.99
N TYR A 18 0.36 1.67 9.22
CA TYR A 18 -1.07 1.77 8.93
C TYR A 18 -1.72 2.95 9.66
N ASN A 19 -1.32 3.21 10.91
CA ASN A 19 -1.85 4.33 11.68
C ASN A 19 -1.45 5.70 11.09
N VAL A 20 -0.24 5.82 10.53
CA VAL A 20 0.19 7.05 9.84
C VAL A 20 -0.62 7.22 8.56
N PHE A 21 -0.76 6.16 7.77
CA PHE A 21 -1.58 6.14 6.57
C PHE A 21 -3.03 6.56 6.84
N ILE A 22 -3.70 6.00 7.84
CA ILE A 22 -5.09 6.35 8.17
C ILE A 22 -5.21 7.81 8.63
N LYS A 23 -4.26 8.33 9.41
CA LYS A 23 -4.24 9.74 9.78
C LYS A 23 -4.15 10.65 8.57
N ASP A 24 -3.27 10.32 7.63
CA ASP A 24 -3.10 11.09 6.40
C ASP A 24 -4.31 10.98 5.46
N LEU A 25 -4.92 9.80 5.38
CA LEU A 25 -6.17 9.59 4.66
C LEU A 25 -7.29 10.48 5.22
N HIS A 26 -7.47 10.53 6.54
CA HIS A 26 -8.47 11.39 7.18
C HIS A 26 -8.21 12.89 6.92
N LYS A 27 -6.94 13.32 6.94
CA LYS A 27 -6.59 14.70 6.56
C LYS A 27 -6.96 14.99 5.12
N LEU A 28 -6.62 14.10 4.19
CA LEU A 28 -6.94 14.25 2.77
C LEU A 28 -8.44 14.32 2.52
N THR A 29 -9.23 13.42 3.10
CA THR A 29 -10.68 13.42 2.94
C THR A 29 -11.35 14.66 3.54
N SER A 30 -10.80 15.19 4.63
CA SER A 30 -11.29 16.43 5.24
C SER A 30 -11.01 17.65 4.37
N LEU A 31 -9.82 17.71 3.75
CA LEU A 31 -9.41 18.83 2.89
C LEU A 31 -10.01 18.78 1.49
N TYR A 32 -10.26 17.58 0.97
CA TYR A 32 -10.62 17.34 -0.42
C TYR A 32 -11.88 16.48 -0.52
N PRO A 33 -13.08 17.05 -0.28
CA PRO A 33 -14.34 16.29 -0.23
C PRO A 33 -14.76 15.67 -1.58
N PHE A 34 -14.04 15.96 -2.67
CA PHE A 34 -14.26 15.36 -3.99
C PHE A 34 -13.58 13.99 -4.17
N ILE A 35 -12.77 13.52 -3.20
CA ILE A 35 -12.30 12.13 -3.19
C ILE A 35 -13.29 11.27 -2.42
N SER A 36 -13.55 10.06 -2.90
CA SER A 36 -14.38 9.07 -2.20
C SER A 36 -13.49 7.99 -1.60
N VAL A 37 -13.85 7.50 -0.41
CA VAL A 37 -13.12 6.43 0.29
C VAL A 37 -14.09 5.33 0.66
N GLY A 38 -13.64 4.09 0.51
CA GLY A 38 -14.32 2.91 1.04
C GLY A 38 -13.30 1.86 1.46
N SER A 39 -13.76 0.64 1.70
CA SER A 39 -12.89 -0.49 2.07
C SER A 39 -13.13 -1.65 1.12
N ILE A 40 -12.04 -2.27 0.63
CA ILE A 40 -12.13 -3.49 -0.20
C ILE A 40 -12.13 -4.77 0.64
N GLY A 41 -12.08 -4.65 1.96
CA GLY A 41 -12.09 -5.78 2.87
C GLY A 41 -11.28 -5.51 4.13
N LYS A 42 -10.97 -6.58 4.86
CA LYS A 42 -10.18 -6.51 6.09
C LYS A 42 -8.94 -7.39 6.01
N SER A 43 -7.88 -6.94 6.67
CA SER A 43 -6.67 -7.72 6.90
C SER A 43 -6.93 -8.88 7.86
N ILE A 44 -5.92 -9.74 8.04
CA ILE A 44 -6.01 -10.86 9.00
C ILE A 44 -6.20 -10.33 10.43
N MET A 45 -5.60 -9.19 10.76
CA MET A 45 -5.77 -8.54 12.06
C MET A 45 -6.99 -7.61 12.13
N GLY A 46 -7.88 -7.65 11.14
CA GLY A 46 -9.15 -6.91 11.16
C GLY A 46 -9.07 -5.43 10.75
N LYS A 47 -7.91 -4.96 10.26
CA LYS A 47 -7.76 -3.59 9.75
C LYS A 47 -8.47 -3.47 8.41
N ASP A 48 -9.17 -2.36 8.18
CA ASP A 48 -9.70 -2.08 6.86
C ASP A 48 -8.59 -1.96 5.82
N ILE A 49 -8.93 -2.25 4.56
CA ILE A 49 -8.04 -2.05 3.42
C ILE A 49 -8.70 -0.95 2.57
N PRO A 50 -8.37 0.33 2.81
CA PRO A 50 -9.08 1.41 2.16
C PRO A 50 -8.77 1.47 0.67
N PHE A 51 -9.79 1.72 -0.14
CA PHE A 51 -9.61 2.27 -1.48
C PHE A 51 -10.00 3.74 -1.50
N ILE A 52 -9.39 4.48 -2.44
CA ILE A 52 -9.65 5.89 -2.69
C ILE A 52 -10.02 6.04 -4.16
N LYS A 53 -11.03 6.85 -4.46
CA LYS A 53 -11.44 7.22 -5.81
C LYS A 53 -11.30 8.72 -6.01
N ILE A 54 -10.72 9.13 -7.13
CA ILE A 54 -10.67 10.52 -7.60
C ILE A 54 -10.98 10.58 -9.10
N GLY A 55 -11.77 11.57 -9.53
CA GLY A 55 -12.21 11.71 -10.92
C GLY A 55 -13.61 11.17 -11.19
N ASN A 56 -14.14 11.51 -12.36
CA ASN A 56 -15.48 11.13 -12.83
C ASN A 56 -15.52 10.77 -14.32
N GLY A 57 -14.37 10.66 -14.98
CA GLY A 57 -14.30 10.30 -16.38
C GLY A 57 -14.38 8.79 -16.63
N SER A 58 -14.61 8.42 -17.89
CA SER A 58 -14.79 7.02 -18.31
C SER A 58 -13.50 6.22 -18.42
N ASN A 59 -12.33 6.86 -18.47
CA ASN A 59 -11.05 6.16 -18.47
C ASN A 59 -10.67 5.74 -17.04
N GLU A 60 -10.89 4.47 -16.71
CA GLU A 60 -10.63 3.94 -15.36
C GLU A 60 -9.20 3.41 -15.23
N VAL A 61 -8.50 3.85 -14.17
CA VAL A 61 -7.12 3.44 -13.87
C VAL A 61 -7.03 2.98 -12.43
N PHE A 62 -6.30 1.89 -12.19
CA PHE A 62 -6.10 1.33 -10.85
C PHE A 62 -4.63 1.33 -10.45
N TYR A 63 -4.34 1.87 -9.27
CA TYR A 63 -3.03 1.80 -8.63
C TYR A 63 -3.13 1.14 -7.27
N SER A 64 -2.18 0.27 -6.95
CA SER A 64 -2.08 -0.35 -5.63
C SER A 64 -0.63 -0.42 -5.17
N ALA A 65 -0.42 -0.45 -3.85
CA ALA A 65 0.89 -0.41 -3.25
C ALA A 65 0.98 -1.30 -1.99
N SER A 66 2.21 -1.57 -1.57
CA SER A 66 2.52 -2.36 -0.37
C SER A 66 1.85 -3.73 -0.33
N TYR A 67 1.94 -4.48 -1.44
CA TYR A 67 1.70 -5.93 -1.41
C TYR A 67 2.78 -6.61 -0.56
N HIS A 68 4.04 -6.26 -0.83
CA HIS A 68 5.17 -6.64 -0.01
C HIS A 68 5.34 -5.65 1.13
N ALA A 69 5.33 -6.16 2.35
CA ALA A 69 5.37 -5.35 3.56
C ALA A 69 6.63 -4.46 3.64
N ASN A 70 7.80 -5.00 3.36
CA ASN A 70 9.07 -4.25 3.37
C ASN A 70 9.21 -3.22 2.24
N GLU A 71 8.30 -3.19 1.28
CA GLU A 71 8.23 -2.20 0.19
C GLU A 71 7.20 -1.08 0.54
N TRP A 72 6.94 -0.87 1.84
CA TRP A 72 5.93 0.06 2.39
C TRP A 72 6.06 1.51 1.90
N ILE A 73 7.26 1.94 1.48
CA ILE A 73 7.48 3.29 0.94
C ILE A 73 6.61 3.56 -0.30
N THR A 74 6.21 2.51 -1.03
CA THR A 74 5.29 2.63 -2.18
C THR A 74 3.92 3.21 -1.77
N SER A 75 3.45 2.94 -0.54
CA SER A 75 2.24 3.58 0.01
C SER A 75 2.40 5.10 0.12
N ILE A 76 3.57 5.57 0.61
CA ILE A 76 3.85 7.01 0.72
C ILE A 76 3.82 7.65 -0.66
N VAL A 77 4.49 7.05 -1.64
CA VAL A 77 4.57 7.60 -3.00
C VAL A 77 3.16 7.78 -3.57
N LEU A 78 2.28 6.80 -3.37
CA LEU A 78 0.91 6.87 -3.88
C LEU A 78 0.07 7.92 -3.13
N MET A 79 0.23 8.03 -1.81
CA MET A 79 -0.43 9.06 -1.01
C MET A 79 0.06 10.48 -1.35
N LYS A 80 1.35 10.63 -1.62
CA LYS A 80 1.96 11.89 -2.07
C LYS A 80 1.44 12.30 -3.44
N PHE A 81 1.35 11.36 -4.38
CA PHE A 81 0.74 11.58 -5.69
C PHE A 81 -0.71 12.07 -5.54
N LEU A 82 -1.52 11.39 -4.72
CA LEU A 82 -2.91 11.78 -4.47
C LEU A 82 -2.99 13.20 -3.87
N ALA A 83 -2.16 13.52 -2.87
CA ALA A 83 -2.16 14.83 -2.24
C ALA A 83 -1.81 15.96 -3.23
N ASP A 84 -0.79 15.75 -4.07
CA ASP A 84 -0.41 16.71 -5.10
C ASP A 84 -1.51 16.85 -6.16
N TYR A 85 -2.15 15.75 -6.55
CA TYR A 85 -3.26 15.80 -7.50
C TYR A 85 -4.44 16.58 -6.93
N CYS A 86 -4.89 16.28 -5.71
CA CYS A 86 -5.96 17.01 -5.06
C CYS A 86 -5.65 18.51 -4.94
N TYR A 87 -4.42 18.86 -4.55
CA TYR A 87 -3.98 20.25 -4.48
C TYR A 87 -4.06 20.94 -5.85
N CYS A 88 -3.53 20.32 -6.90
CA CYS A 88 -3.57 20.89 -8.24
C CYS A 88 -5.00 21.03 -8.77
N TYR A 89 -5.88 20.07 -8.48
CA TYR A 89 -7.29 20.11 -8.87
C TYR A 89 -8.02 21.30 -8.21
N SER A 90 -7.88 21.44 -6.88
CA SER A 90 -8.52 22.53 -6.12
C SER A 90 -8.06 23.91 -6.57
N ASN A 91 -6.78 24.05 -6.96
CA ASN A 91 -6.18 25.33 -7.33
C ASN A 91 -6.15 25.60 -8.85
N ASN A 92 -6.80 24.76 -9.66
CA ASN A 92 -6.79 24.88 -11.13
C ASN A 92 -5.37 24.90 -11.74
N LEU A 93 -4.49 24.07 -11.19
CA LEU A 93 -3.10 23.92 -11.63
C LEU A 93 -2.93 22.68 -12.51
N THR A 94 -1.70 22.46 -12.96
CA THR A 94 -1.30 21.26 -13.69
C THR A 94 -0.62 20.26 -12.77
N ILE A 95 -0.75 18.97 -13.10
CA ILE A 95 0.03 17.87 -12.52
C ILE A 95 0.73 17.15 -13.67
N PHE A 96 2.06 16.99 -13.57
CA PHE A 96 2.91 16.44 -14.63
C PHE A 96 2.68 17.05 -16.03
N GLY A 97 2.38 18.36 -16.09
CA GLY A 97 2.13 19.08 -17.35
C GLY A 97 0.69 19.04 -17.87
N TYR A 98 -0.21 18.29 -17.23
CA TYR A 98 -1.62 18.21 -17.62
C TYR A 98 -2.52 19.02 -16.68
N PRO A 99 -3.54 19.74 -17.18
CA PRO A 99 -4.52 20.39 -16.30
C PRO A 99 -5.22 19.37 -15.41
N ALA A 100 -5.14 19.54 -14.09
CA ALA A 100 -5.67 18.57 -13.13
C ALA A 100 -7.19 18.39 -13.28
N ARG A 101 -7.92 19.47 -13.60
CA ARG A 101 -9.37 19.43 -13.88
C ARG A 101 -9.71 18.66 -15.15
N TRP A 102 -8.88 18.78 -16.19
CA TRP A 102 -9.07 17.99 -17.41
C TRP A 102 -8.88 16.49 -17.10
N LEU A 103 -7.79 16.13 -16.42
CA LEU A 103 -7.55 14.75 -15.98
C LEU A 103 -8.71 14.20 -15.15
N PHE A 104 -9.26 15.00 -14.23
CA PHE A 104 -10.38 14.60 -13.38
C PHE A 104 -11.63 14.27 -14.20
N ASN A 105 -11.87 15.02 -15.28
CA ASN A 105 -13.06 14.87 -16.13
C ASN A 105 -12.94 13.72 -17.15
N VAL A 106 -11.72 13.37 -17.56
CA VAL A 106 -11.51 12.30 -18.56
C VAL A 106 -11.16 10.95 -17.93
N SER A 107 -10.73 10.93 -16.67
CA SER A 107 -10.34 9.70 -15.98
C SER A 107 -10.99 9.53 -14.61
N THR A 108 -11.05 8.29 -14.16
CA THR A 108 -11.36 7.90 -12.78
C THR A 108 -10.20 7.04 -12.27
N ILE A 109 -9.51 7.51 -11.24
CA ILE A 109 -8.38 6.80 -10.63
C ILE A 109 -8.83 6.17 -9.32
N TYR A 110 -8.68 4.86 -9.22
CA TYR A 110 -8.85 4.08 -8.01
C TYR A 110 -7.47 3.74 -7.41
N LEU A 111 -7.29 4.00 -6.12
CA LEU A 111 -6.04 3.77 -5.41
C LEU A 111 -6.29 2.84 -4.22
N VAL A 112 -5.45 1.82 -4.04
CA VAL A 112 -5.34 1.05 -2.79
C VAL A 112 -3.92 1.22 -2.26
N PRO A 113 -3.66 2.27 -1.44
CA PRO A 113 -2.30 2.61 -1.05
C PRO A 113 -1.61 1.55 -0.21
N MET A 114 -2.35 0.74 0.56
CA MET A 114 -1.75 -0.24 1.46
C MET A 114 -2.56 -1.54 1.46
N VAL A 115 -2.17 -2.47 0.60
CA VAL A 115 -2.82 -3.79 0.50
C VAL A 115 -2.49 -4.69 1.70
N ASN A 116 -1.29 -4.55 2.28
CA ASN A 116 -0.80 -5.39 3.37
C ASN A 116 -0.59 -4.62 4.69
N PRO A 117 -1.66 -4.09 5.33
CA PRO A 117 -1.50 -3.25 6.52
C PRO A 117 -0.89 -4.00 7.72
N ASP A 118 -1.09 -5.31 7.82
CA ASP A 118 -0.52 -6.10 8.93
C ASP A 118 0.98 -6.33 8.78
N GLY A 119 1.41 -6.69 7.58
CA GLY A 119 2.83 -6.86 7.29
C GLY A 119 3.57 -5.52 7.38
N VAL A 120 2.97 -4.43 6.89
CA VAL A 120 3.55 -3.09 7.02
C VAL A 120 3.78 -2.74 8.49
N ASP A 121 2.78 -2.90 9.37
CA ASP A 121 2.95 -2.61 10.80
C ASP A 121 4.03 -3.47 11.47
N LEU A 122 4.23 -4.71 11.01
CA LEU A 122 5.32 -5.57 11.47
C LEU A 122 6.69 -4.97 11.10
N VAL A 123 6.90 -4.58 9.85
CA VAL A 123 8.21 -4.08 9.38
C VAL A 123 8.49 -2.63 9.82
N THR A 124 7.46 -1.83 10.08
CA THR A 124 7.62 -0.46 10.63
C THR A 124 7.77 -0.45 12.15
N GLY A 125 7.77 -1.63 12.80
CA GLY A 125 7.91 -1.76 14.26
C GLY A 125 6.69 -1.28 15.05
N THR A 126 5.54 -1.11 14.39
CA THR A 126 4.27 -0.70 15.04
C THR A 126 3.60 -1.88 15.74
N LEU A 127 3.82 -3.10 15.25
CA LEU A 127 3.30 -4.31 15.88
C LEU A 127 4.14 -4.65 17.14
N PRO A 128 3.52 -4.72 18.35
CA PRO A 128 4.25 -5.05 19.57
C PRO A 128 4.91 -6.43 19.49
N THR A 129 6.16 -6.53 19.93
CA THR A 129 6.93 -7.79 19.94
C THR A 129 6.32 -8.86 20.85
N SER A 130 5.59 -8.43 21.89
CA SER A 130 4.82 -9.30 22.79
C SER A 130 3.50 -9.80 22.20
N SER A 131 3.08 -9.32 21.03
CA SER A 131 1.80 -9.72 20.44
C SER A 131 1.84 -11.17 19.92
N PRO A 132 0.70 -11.90 19.97
CA PRO A 132 0.59 -13.23 19.38
C PRO A 132 0.94 -13.25 17.89
N SER A 133 0.53 -12.22 17.14
CA SER A 133 0.81 -12.07 15.71
C SER A 133 2.31 -11.91 15.42
N TYR A 134 3.03 -11.09 16.22
CA TYR A 134 4.48 -10.96 16.07
C TYR A 134 5.19 -12.27 16.38
N THR A 135 4.79 -12.93 17.46
CA THR A 135 5.34 -14.23 17.86
C THR A 135 5.13 -15.30 16.78
N GLN A 136 3.93 -15.34 16.17
CA GLN A 136 3.63 -16.22 15.06
C GLN A 136 4.49 -15.92 13.83
N ALA A 137 4.59 -14.65 13.43
CA ALA A 137 5.41 -14.24 12.30
C ALA A 137 6.89 -14.59 12.52
N SER A 138 7.41 -14.40 13.74
CA SER A 138 8.77 -14.78 14.12
C SER A 138 9.01 -16.29 13.99
N LYS A 139 8.05 -17.14 14.42
CA LYS A 139 8.12 -18.59 14.24
C LYS A 139 8.16 -19.00 12.77
N ILE A 140 7.39 -18.32 11.91
CA ILE A 140 7.43 -18.55 10.45
C ILE A 140 8.81 -18.15 9.90
N ALA A 141 9.31 -16.96 10.29
CA ALA A 141 10.60 -16.44 9.86
C ALA A 141 11.78 -17.34 10.25
N TYR A 142 11.69 -18.06 11.38
CA TYR A 142 12.71 -19.02 11.80
C TYR A 142 12.97 -20.12 10.74
N GLY A 143 11.97 -20.47 9.93
CA GLY A 143 12.13 -21.38 8.79
C GLY A 143 12.91 -20.81 7.60
N PHE A 144 13.29 -19.52 7.65
CA PHE A 144 13.94 -18.77 6.59
C PHE A 144 15.12 -17.96 7.16
N ALA A 145 16.05 -18.64 7.85
CA ALA A 145 17.12 -18.02 8.65
C ALA A 145 18.03 -17.02 7.90
N THR A 146 18.08 -17.07 6.56
CA THR A 146 18.87 -16.13 5.73
C THR A 146 18.15 -14.80 5.47
N ILE A 147 16.85 -14.69 5.78
CA ILE A 147 16.06 -13.48 5.59
C ILE A 147 15.97 -12.74 6.92
N PRO A 148 16.42 -11.47 7.00
CA PRO A 148 16.32 -10.68 8.23
C PRO A 148 14.87 -10.53 8.70
N PHE A 149 14.62 -10.64 10.01
CA PHE A 149 13.31 -10.41 10.60
C PHE A 149 13.37 -9.27 11.63
N PRO A 150 12.41 -8.32 11.65
CA PRO A 150 11.24 -8.24 10.77
C PRO A 150 11.54 -7.60 9.40
N ASN A 151 12.66 -6.91 9.21
CA ASN A 151 12.88 -6.02 8.05
C ASN A 151 12.82 -6.68 6.66
N GLY A 152 13.12 -7.97 6.56
CA GLY A 152 13.03 -8.74 5.31
C GLY A 152 11.64 -9.33 5.03
N TRP A 153 10.66 -9.11 5.90
CA TRP A 153 9.32 -9.67 5.77
C TRP A 153 8.57 -9.04 4.59
N LYS A 154 8.19 -9.88 3.62
CA LYS A 154 7.39 -9.47 2.44
C LYS A 154 5.90 -9.82 2.59
N ALA A 155 5.60 -10.92 3.24
CA ALA A 155 4.26 -11.52 3.28
C ALA A 155 3.24 -10.71 4.09
N ASN A 156 1.97 -11.14 4.07
CA ASN A 156 1.02 -10.78 5.13
C ASN A 156 1.44 -11.37 6.48
N ILE A 157 0.70 -11.09 7.56
CA ILE A 157 1.07 -11.54 8.91
C ILE A 157 1.10 -13.06 9.09
N ARG A 158 0.45 -13.83 8.20
CA ARG A 158 0.45 -15.31 8.21
C ARG A 158 1.54 -15.92 7.33
N GLY A 159 2.42 -15.11 6.73
CA GLY A 159 3.49 -15.63 5.86
C GLY A 159 3.06 -15.91 4.42
N VAL A 160 1.87 -15.46 4.01
CA VAL A 160 1.38 -15.57 2.63
C VAL A 160 1.90 -14.40 1.79
N ASP A 161 2.57 -14.71 0.68
CA ASP A 161 2.96 -13.71 -0.32
C ASP A 161 1.72 -13.32 -1.14
N LEU A 162 1.21 -12.11 -0.90
CA LEU A 162 0.00 -11.60 -1.53
C LEU A 162 0.15 -11.46 -3.05
N ASN A 163 1.36 -11.15 -3.55
CA ASN A 163 1.59 -10.94 -4.97
C ASN A 163 1.60 -12.24 -5.78
N LEU A 164 1.60 -13.40 -5.10
CA LEU A 164 1.46 -14.67 -5.77
C LEU A 164 0.01 -15.09 -5.92
N GLN A 165 -0.95 -14.64 -5.10
CA GLN A 165 -2.29 -15.27 -4.98
C GLN A 165 -3.27 -14.95 -6.13
N PHE A 166 -2.84 -14.22 -7.15
CA PHE A 166 -3.70 -13.91 -8.29
C PHE A 166 -3.88 -15.13 -9.21
N PRO A 167 -5.05 -15.29 -9.87
CA PRO A 167 -5.29 -16.34 -10.85
C PRO A 167 -4.55 -16.05 -12.18
N ALA A 168 -3.24 -15.84 -12.10
CA ALA A 168 -2.36 -15.49 -13.22
C ALA A 168 -1.04 -16.25 -13.07
N GLY A 169 -0.89 -17.38 -13.78
CA GLY A 169 0.37 -18.13 -13.82
C GLY A 169 0.85 -18.71 -12.47
N TRP A 170 -0.06 -18.86 -11.49
CA TRP A 170 0.23 -19.33 -10.13
C TRP A 170 1.20 -20.53 -10.06
N GLN A 171 0.98 -21.52 -10.92
CA GLN A 171 1.78 -22.75 -10.97
C GLN A 171 3.24 -22.50 -11.34
N GLN A 172 3.50 -21.57 -12.27
CA GLN A 172 4.85 -21.21 -12.72
C GLN A 172 5.59 -20.40 -11.63
N ALA A 173 4.91 -19.42 -11.03
CA ALA A 173 5.51 -18.61 -9.96
C ALA A 173 5.83 -19.46 -8.72
N ARG A 174 4.94 -20.41 -8.37
CA ARG A 174 5.20 -21.41 -7.33
C ARG A 174 6.44 -22.25 -7.69
N ALA A 175 6.52 -22.80 -8.90
CA ALA A 175 7.66 -23.62 -9.32
C ALA A 175 9.01 -22.87 -9.21
N THR A 176 9.07 -21.61 -9.64
CA THR A 176 10.27 -20.77 -9.52
C THR A 176 10.69 -20.60 -8.06
N LYS A 177 9.75 -20.35 -7.14
CA LYS A 177 10.09 -20.23 -5.71
C LYS A 177 10.57 -21.54 -5.10
N TYR A 178 9.97 -22.67 -5.49
CA TYR A 178 10.47 -23.99 -5.09
C TYR A 178 11.91 -24.23 -5.56
N SER A 179 12.26 -23.85 -6.80
CA SER A 179 13.64 -23.96 -7.29
C SER A 179 14.64 -23.06 -6.54
N GLN A 180 14.16 -21.98 -5.92
CA GLN A 180 14.96 -21.09 -5.08
C GLN A 180 15.04 -21.57 -3.60
N GLY A 181 14.54 -22.77 -3.30
CA GLY A 181 14.60 -23.37 -1.96
C GLY A 181 13.42 -23.03 -1.05
N PHE A 182 12.41 -22.29 -1.52
CA PHE A 182 11.20 -22.00 -0.74
C PHE A 182 10.20 -23.17 -0.87
N THR A 183 10.33 -24.17 -0.01
CA THR A 183 9.59 -25.46 -0.12
C THR A 183 8.30 -25.53 0.70
N ARG A 184 8.08 -24.58 1.62
CA ARG A 184 6.81 -24.42 2.36
C ARG A 184 5.92 -23.43 1.64
N SER A 185 4.61 -23.73 1.57
CA SER A 185 3.68 -22.89 0.82
C SER A 185 3.57 -21.51 1.45
N SER A 186 3.66 -20.47 0.61
CA SER A 186 3.15 -19.14 0.89
C SER A 186 1.63 -19.07 0.63
N SER A 187 0.95 -20.22 0.72
CA SER A 187 -0.45 -20.42 0.36
C SER A 187 -1.04 -21.55 1.19
N SER A 188 -1.72 -21.17 2.25
CA SER A 188 -2.80 -21.91 2.92
C SER A 188 -3.51 -20.94 3.85
#